data_AF-A0AAV0WEP3-F1
#
_entry.id   AF-A0AAV0WEP3-F1
#
_cell.length_a   1.000
_cell.length_b   1.000
_cell.length_c   1.000
_cell.angle_alpha   90.00
_cell.angle_beta   90.00
_cell.angle_gamma   90.00
#
_symmetry.space_group_name_H-M   'P 1'
#
loop_
_entity.id
_entity.type
_entity.pdbx_description
1 polymer ?
#
loop_
_entity_poly.entity_id
_entity_poly.type
_entity_poly.pdbx_seq_one_letter_code
_entity_poly.pdbx_strand_id
1 'polypeptide(L)'
;MGENVPPVARTVRMQLQTFEFLRELKNELIESTNHTQIMRGEVVRLHCFPEHIRRANNNMTIPFRPNVLARVMIHVNDFVRTVIVRPNHNRPMCVELGLLIEQLIRRRVIVETILEE
;
A
#
# COMPACT_ATOMS: atom_id res chain seq x y z
N MET A 1 -16.30 17.84 -22.82
CA MET A 1 -16.87 16.51 -23.16
C MET A 1 -16.35 15.54 -22.11
N GLY A 2 -17.18 15.17 -21.14
CA GLY A 2 -16.79 14.19 -20.12
C GLY A 2 -16.99 12.80 -20.71
N GLU A 3 -15.90 12.06 -20.93
CA GLU A 3 -15.98 10.68 -21.38
C GLU A 3 -16.73 9.85 -20.32
N ASN A 4 -17.93 9.39 -20.68
CA ASN A 4 -18.66 8.37 -19.92
C ASN A 4 -17.92 7.04 -20.11
N VAL A 5 -16.87 6.84 -19.30
CA VAL A 5 -16.18 5.55 -19.23
C VAL A 5 -17.18 4.51 -18.71
N PRO A 6 -17.41 3.40 -19.42
CA PRO A 6 -18.31 2.34 -18.97
C PRO A 6 -17.94 1.87 -17.55
N PRO A 7 -18.91 1.49 -16.69
CA PRO A 7 -18.64 1.11 -15.30
C PRO A 7 -17.53 0.05 -15.16
N VAL A 8 -17.53 -0.96 -16.04
CA VAL A 8 -16.52 -2.02 -16.10
C VAL A 8 -15.14 -1.46 -16.43
N ALA A 9 -15.03 -0.56 -17.40
CA ALA A 9 -13.76 0.07 -17.76
C ALA A 9 -13.23 0.98 -16.63
N ARG A 10 -14.13 1.62 -15.86
CA ARG A 10 -13.76 2.41 -14.68
C ARG A 10 -13.21 1.51 -13.55
N THR A 11 -13.85 0.37 -13.31
CA THR A 11 -13.40 -0.62 -12.33
C THR A 11 -12.02 -1.16 -12.72
N VAL A 12 -11.85 -1.68 -13.94
CA VAL A 12 -10.55 -2.20 -14.42
C VAL A 12 -9.44 -1.15 -14.32
N ARG A 13 -9.72 0.11 -14.67
CA ARG A 13 -8.74 1.21 -14.52
C ARG A 13 -8.34 1.44 -13.07
N MET A 14 -9.29 1.43 -12.14
CA MET A 14 -9.04 1.60 -10.71
C MET A 14 -8.20 0.44 -10.13
N GLN A 15 -8.46 -0.78 -10.60
CA GLN A 15 -7.73 -1.98 -10.19
C GLN A 15 -6.27 -1.93 -10.64
N LEU A 16 -6.02 -1.59 -11.91
CA LEU A 16 -4.66 -1.41 -12.45
C LEU A 16 -3.91 -0.30 -11.71
N GLN A 17 -4.58 0.81 -11.42
CA GLN A 17 -4.01 1.93 -10.66
C GLN A 17 -3.67 1.52 -9.21
N THR A 18 -4.52 0.71 -8.58
CA THR A 18 -4.27 0.17 -7.23
C THR A 18 -3.10 -0.81 -7.23
N PHE A 19 -3.00 -1.66 -8.25
CA PHE A 19 -1.88 -2.59 -8.41
C PHE A 19 -0.56 -1.85 -8.59
N GLU A 20 -0.55 -0.80 -9.42
CA GLU A 20 0.60 0.08 -9.60
C GLU A 20 0.99 0.74 -8.26
N PHE A 21 0.03 1.28 -7.53
CA PHE A 21 0.29 1.86 -6.20
C PHE A 21 0.92 0.85 -5.24
N LEU A 22 0.40 -0.37 -5.16
CA LEU A 22 0.95 -1.42 -4.29
C LEU A 22 2.37 -1.81 -4.70
N ARG A 23 2.68 -1.81 -6.00
CA ARG A 23 4.04 -2.05 -6.50
C ARG A 23 5.00 -0.95 -6.08
N GLU A 24 4.61 0.32 -6.25
CA GLU A 24 5.43 1.46 -5.84
C GLU A 24 5.58 1.54 -4.32
N LEU A 25 4.51 1.24 -3.56
CA LEU A 25 4.56 1.19 -2.10
C LEU A 25 5.52 0.09 -1.63
N LYS A 26 5.46 -1.10 -2.25
CA LYS A 26 6.40 -2.19 -1.98
C LYS A 26 7.86 -1.76 -2.23
N ASN A 27 8.15 -1.11 -3.36
CA ASN A 27 9.50 -0.61 -3.66
C ASN A 27 9.97 0.37 -2.59
N GLU A 28 9.16 1.41 -2.30
CA GLU A 28 9.49 2.43 -1.32
C GLU A 28 9.71 1.84 0.09
N LEU A 29 8.92 0.83 0.48
CA LEU A 29 9.03 0.20 1.80
C LEU A 29 10.27 -0.70 1.96
N ILE A 30 10.79 -1.26 0.87
CA ILE A 30 11.95 -2.17 0.90
C ILE A 30 13.26 -1.42 0.66
N GLU A 31 13.25 -0.46 -0.27
CA GLU A 31 14.46 0.19 -0.79
C GLU A 31 14.82 1.48 -0.05
N SER A 32 13.87 2.09 0.67
CA SER A 32 14.12 3.31 1.43
C SER A 32 15.01 3.03 2.64
N THR A 33 15.94 3.93 2.92
CA THR A 33 16.85 3.83 4.09
C THR A 33 16.32 4.55 5.32
N ASN A 34 15.25 5.35 5.18
CA ASN A 34 14.74 6.21 6.25
C ASN A 34 13.48 5.61 6.90
N HIS A 35 13.68 4.57 7.71
CA HIS A 35 12.60 3.99 8.50
C HIS A 35 12.69 4.45 9.95
N THR A 36 11.76 5.31 10.35
CA THR A 36 11.59 5.77 11.73
C THR A 36 10.37 5.11 12.36
N GLN A 37 10.60 4.33 13.41
CA GLN A 37 9.55 3.72 14.21
C GLN A 37 9.81 3.92 15.71
N ILE A 38 8.75 4.05 16.49
CA ILE A 38 8.80 4.09 17.96
C ILE A 38 8.01 2.88 18.47
N MET A 39 8.65 2.09 19.33
CA MET A 39 8.01 0.97 20.02
C MET A 39 7.68 1.37 21.46
N ARG A 40 6.45 1.08 21.90
CA ARG A 40 5.98 1.26 23.28
C ARG A 40 5.20 0.01 23.68
N GLY A 41 5.88 -0.94 24.31
CA GLY A 41 5.32 -2.27 24.57
C GLY A 41 4.96 -2.96 23.25
N GLU A 42 3.71 -3.40 23.12
CA GLU A 42 3.17 -4.03 21.90
C GLU A 42 2.76 -3.01 20.82
N VAL A 43 2.77 -1.72 21.13
CA VAL A 43 2.38 -0.67 20.17
C VAL A 43 3.58 -0.21 19.38
N VAL A 44 3.45 -0.23 18.05
CA VAL A 44 4.45 0.37 17.14
C VAL A 44 3.84 1.53 16.37
N ARG A 45 4.57 2.64 16.35
CA ARG A 45 4.22 3.83 15.57
C ARG A 45 5.23 4.01 14.45
N LEU A 46 4.76 3.96 13.21
CA LEU A 46 5.57 4.11 12.01
C LEU A 46 5.52 5.57 11.54
N HIS A 47 6.43 6.41 12.03
CA HIS A 47 6.45 7.85 11.72
C HIS A 47 6.76 8.14 10.25
N CYS A 48 7.57 7.28 9.63
CA CYS A 48 7.92 7.36 8.21
C CYS A 48 6.79 6.91 7.26
N PHE A 49 5.78 6.19 7.75
CA PHE A 49 4.80 5.52 6.89
C PHE A 49 3.97 6.45 6.01
N PRO A 50 3.45 7.59 6.50
CA PRO A 50 2.74 8.54 5.64
C PRO A 50 3.61 9.09 4.50
N GLU A 51 4.90 9.27 4.74
CA GLU A 51 5.83 9.77 3.73
C GLU A 51 6.13 8.70 2.67
N HIS A 52 6.28 7.43 3.06
CA HIS A 52 6.41 6.33 2.11
C HIS A 52 5.17 6.23 1.20
N ILE A 53 3.97 6.36 1.75
CA ILE A 53 2.72 6.36 0.97
C ILE A 53 2.69 7.51 -0.02
N ARG A 54 3.08 8.72 0.42
CA ARG A 54 3.13 9.91 -0.43
C ARG A 54 4.11 9.74 -1.58
N ARG A 55 5.31 9.21 -1.32
CA ARG A 55 6.34 8.96 -2.33
C ARG A 55 5.91 7.88 -3.32
N ALA A 56 5.38 6.77 -2.83
CA ALA A 56 4.84 5.71 -3.67
C ALA A 56 3.75 6.24 -4.62
N ASN A 57 2.82 7.05 -4.11
CA ASN A 57 1.77 7.66 -4.93
C ASN A 57 2.34 8.61 -6.00
N ASN A 58 3.38 9.37 -5.67
CA ASN A 58 4.02 10.29 -6.61
C ASN A 58 4.82 9.58 -7.71
N ASN A 59 5.25 8.33 -7.46
CA ASN A 59 5.98 7.52 -8.44
C ASN A 59 5.07 6.76 -9.41
N MET A 60 3.74 6.82 -9.21
CA MET A 60 2.79 6.21 -10.13
C MET A 60 2.69 6.99 -11.45
N THR A 61 2.37 6.30 -12.54
CA THR A 61 2.06 6.92 -13.83
C THR A 61 0.88 7.89 -13.72
N ILE A 62 -0.16 7.50 -12.97
CA ILE A 62 -1.30 8.35 -12.65
C ILE A 62 -1.50 8.32 -11.13
N PRO A 63 -0.99 9.31 -10.38
CA PRO A 63 -1.16 9.38 -8.93
C PRO A 63 -2.64 9.45 -8.52
N PHE A 64 -2.97 8.86 -7.36
CA PHE A 64 -4.27 9.06 -6.76
C PHE A 64 -4.45 10.52 -6.34
N ARG A 65 -5.68 11.02 -6.47
CA ARG A 65 -6.09 12.29 -5.86
C ARG A 65 -6.06 12.16 -4.34
N PRO A 66 -5.82 13.26 -3.59
CA PRO A 66 -5.69 13.21 -2.13
C PRO A 66 -6.85 12.48 -1.43
N ASN A 67 -8.09 12.70 -1.88
CA ASN A 67 -9.28 12.08 -1.29
C ASN A 67 -9.34 10.56 -1.52
N VAL A 68 -8.81 10.08 -2.66
CA VAL A 68 -8.75 8.65 -2.99
C VAL A 68 -7.61 8.00 -2.22
N LEU A 69 -6.44 8.65 -2.17
CA LEU A 69 -5.30 8.20 -1.39
C LEU A 69 -5.66 8.03 0.09
N ALA A 70 -6.40 8.98 0.67
CA ALA A 70 -6.87 8.88 2.05
C ALA A 70 -7.77 7.66 2.29
N ARG A 71 -8.59 7.24 1.32
CA ARG A 71 -9.41 6.02 1.43
C ARG A 71 -8.56 4.76 1.31
N VAL A 72 -7.63 4.72 0.36
CA VAL A 72 -6.67 3.61 0.22
C VAL A 72 -5.86 3.42 1.51
N MET A 73 -5.46 4.53 2.16
CA MET A 73 -4.72 4.50 3.43
C MET A 73 -5.50 3.83 4.57
N ILE A 74 -6.82 3.93 4.60
CA ILE A 74 -7.65 3.24 5.61
C ILE A 74 -7.48 1.72 5.45
N HIS A 75 -7.67 1.21 4.23
CA HIS A 75 -7.54 -0.21 3.93
C HIS A 75 -6.12 -0.74 4.16
N VAL A 76 -5.09 0.03 3.79
CA VAL A 76 -3.70 -0.34 4.06
C VAL A 76 -3.44 -0.41 5.57
N ASN A 77 -3.91 0.56 6.35
CA ASN A 77 -3.76 0.53 7.81
C ASN A 77 -4.47 -0.67 8.45
N ASP A 78 -5.67 -1.01 7.99
CA ASP A 78 -6.41 -2.17 8.49
C ASP A 78 -5.69 -3.48 8.14
N PHE A 79 -5.23 -3.62 6.89
CA PHE A 79 -4.42 -4.76 6.47
C PHE A 79 -3.17 -4.90 7.36
N VAL A 80 -2.41 -3.82 7.58
CA VAL A 80 -1.21 -3.82 8.44
C VAL A 80 -1.52 -4.31 9.85
N ARG A 81 -2.63 -3.84 10.45
CA ARG A 81 -3.09 -4.28 11.78
C ARG A 81 -3.43 -5.76 11.83
N THR A 82 -3.93 -6.33 10.74
CA THR A 82 -4.28 -7.77 10.69
C THR A 82 -3.08 -8.69 10.48
N VAL A 83 -2.08 -8.26 9.70
CA VAL A 83 -0.97 -9.15 9.30
C VAL A 83 0.22 -9.07 10.23
N ILE A 84 0.45 -7.93 10.89
CA ILE A 84 1.58 -7.79 11.82
C ILE A 84 1.10 -8.01 13.25
N VAL A 85 1.03 -9.29 13.64
CA VAL A 85 0.58 -9.72 14.98
C VAL A 85 1.64 -9.51 16.05
N ARG A 86 2.93 -9.63 15.69
CA ARG A 86 4.05 -9.36 16.59
C ARG A 86 5.17 -8.63 15.85
N PRO A 87 5.42 -7.35 16.17
CA PRO A 87 6.46 -6.59 15.52
C PRO A 87 7.84 -7.13 15.87
N ASN A 88 8.68 -7.35 14.86
CA ASN A 88 10.07 -7.73 15.07
C ASN A 88 10.89 -6.52 15.53
N HIS A 89 11.58 -6.65 16.67
CA HIS A 89 12.43 -5.57 17.19
C HIS A 89 13.70 -5.33 16.35
N ASN A 90 14.13 -6.32 15.55
CA ASN A 90 15.37 -6.27 14.78
C ASN A 90 15.17 -5.81 13.34
N ARG A 91 13.92 -5.54 12.93
CA ARG A 91 13.60 -5.11 11.56
C ARG A 91 12.56 -4.00 11.57
N PRO A 92 12.70 -2.96 10.74
CA PRO A 92 11.64 -1.98 10.58
C PRO A 92 10.36 -2.65 10.05
N MET A 93 9.21 -2.39 10.68
CA MET A 93 7.92 -2.95 10.23
C MET A 93 7.54 -2.49 8.81
N CYS A 94 8.03 -1.32 8.38
CA CYS A 94 7.88 -0.87 6.99
C CYS A 94 8.45 -1.90 6.01
N VAL A 95 9.66 -2.42 6.29
CA VAL A 95 10.31 -3.44 5.46
C VAL A 95 9.51 -4.76 5.51
N GLU A 96 9.02 -5.16 6.68
CA GLU A 96 8.19 -6.37 6.79
C GLU A 96 6.91 -6.26 5.98
N LEU A 97 6.24 -5.12 6.04
CA LEU A 97 5.06 -4.83 5.24
C LEU A 97 5.38 -4.85 3.74
N GLY A 98 6.49 -4.24 3.32
CA GLY A 98 6.94 -4.26 1.93
C GLY A 98 7.12 -5.69 1.40
N LEU A 99 7.75 -6.58 2.19
CA LEU A 99 7.93 -7.98 1.84
C LEU A 99 6.61 -8.77 1.80
N LEU A 100 5.66 -8.46 2.68
CA LEU A 100 4.32 -9.07 2.63
C LEU A 100 3.58 -8.66 1.35
N ILE A 101 3.62 -7.37 0.99
CA ILE A 101 3.04 -6.89 -0.27
C ILE A 101 3.71 -7.58 -1.46
N GLU A 102 5.04 -7.75 -1.44
CA GLU A 102 5.76 -8.47 -2.49
C GLU A 102 5.25 -9.91 -2.65
N GLN A 103 5.07 -10.62 -1.53
CA GLN A 103 4.54 -11.98 -1.54
C GLN A 103 3.11 -12.04 -2.10
N LEU A 104 2.25 -11.09 -1.72
CA LEU A 104 0.88 -11.01 -2.23
C LEU A 104 0.83 -10.73 -3.74
N ILE A 105 1.71 -9.87 -4.24
CA ILE A 105 1.86 -9.59 -5.67
C ILE A 105 2.34 -10.85 -6.40
N ARG A 106 3.39 -11.50 -5.90
CA ARG A 106 3.95 -12.73 -6.50
C ARG A 106 2.94 -13.87 -6.55
N ARG A 107 2.09 -14.02 -5.51
CA ARG A 107 1.06 -15.06 -5.45
C ARG A 107 -0.19 -14.76 -6.28
N ARG A 108 -0.26 -13.60 -6.97
CA ARG A 108 -1.44 -13.11 -7.72
C ARG A 108 -2.73 -12.98 -6.88
N VAL A 109 -2.66 -13.12 -5.56
CA VAL A 109 -3.81 -13.00 -4.65
C VAL A 109 -4.44 -11.60 -4.76
N ILE A 110 -3.62 -10.57 -4.95
CA ILE A 110 -4.13 -9.19 -5.17
C ILE A 110 -4.94 -9.08 -6.46
N VAL A 111 -4.65 -9.88 -7.49
CA VAL A 111 -5.40 -9.85 -8.75
C VAL A 111 -6.76 -10.53 -8.57
N GLU A 112 -6.84 -11.64 -7.85
CA GLU A 112 -8.07 -12.42 -7.66
C GLU A 112 -9.04 -11.77 -6.67
N THR A 113 -8.56 -11.32 -5.50
CA THR A 113 -9.41 -10.70 -4.48
C THR A 113 -10.00 -9.36 -4.92
N ILE A 114 -9.37 -8.69 -5.90
CA ILE A 114 -9.86 -7.44 -6.48
C ILE A 114 -10.89 -7.69 -7.62
N LEU A 115 -10.92 -8.89 -8.22
CA LEU A 115 -11.83 -9.26 -9.30
C LEU A 115 -13.15 -9.91 -8.81
N GLU A 116 -13.28 -10.21 -7.52
CA GLU A 116 -14.46 -10.88 -6.95
C GLU A 116 -15.52 -9.94 -6.31
N GLU A 117 -15.45 -8.62 -6.53
CA GLU A 117 -16.55 -7.68 -6.22
C GLU A 117 -17.33 -7.24 -7.48
#